data_AF-A0A382BM77-F1
#
_entry.id   AF-A0A382BM77-F1
#
_cell.length_a   1.000
_cell.length_b   1.000
_cell.length_c   1.000
_cell.angle_alpha   90.00
_cell.angle_beta   90.00
_cell.angle_gamma   90.00
#
_symmetry.space_group_name_H-M   'P 1'
#
loop_
_entity.id
_entity.type
_entity.pdbx_description
1 polymer ?
#
loop_
_entity_poly.entity_id
_entity_poly.type
_entity_poly.pdbx_seq_one_letter_code
_entity_poly.pdbx_strand_id
1 'polypeptide(L)' 'MEDVANRVKGMIGGLTEVLIGAIGLLVVVQVVFGAGEGGIDIIGNITGVVNTFIGAGASLASLVALMIVLGVLSRK' A
#
# COMPACT_ATOMS: atom_id res chain seq x y z
N MET A 1 22.22 16.27 21.38
CA MET A 1 21.21 16.49 20.30
C MET A 1 20.95 15.20 19.52
N GLU A 2 22.00 14.41 19.25
CA GLU A 2 21.92 13.13 18.55
C GLU A 2 21.03 12.07 19.26
N ASP A 3 21.07 11.99 20.59
CA ASP A 3 20.21 11.08 21.36
C ASP A 3 18.72 11.41 21.27
N VAL A 4 18.37 12.71 21.20
CA VAL A 4 16.99 13.16 21.04
C VAL A 4 16.50 12.83 19.63
N ALA A 5 17.33 13.04 18.62
CA ALA A 5 17.02 12.67 17.24
C ALA A 5 16.81 11.15 17.09
N ASN A 6 17.66 10.34 17.72
CA ASN A 6 17.55 8.88 17.68
C ASN A 6 16.29 8.37 18.40
N ARG A 7 15.93 8.96 19.55
CA ARG A 7 14.68 8.63 20.25
C ARG A 7 13.43 9.00 19.45
N VAL A 8 13.42 10.18 18.84
CA VAL A 8 12.31 10.62 17.97
C VAL A 8 12.19 9.71 16.75
N LYS A 9 13.32 9.37 16.10
CA LYS A 9 13.33 8.44 14.97
C LYS A 9 12.81 7.06 15.36
N GLY A 10 13.20 6.53 16.52
CA GLY A 10 12.70 5.26 17.04
C GLY A 10 11.20 5.29 17.31
N MET A 11 10.69 6.38 17.89
CA MET A 11 9.26 6.55 18.16
C MET A 11 8.43 6.64 16.87
N ILE A 12 8.90 7.40 15.88
CA ILE A 12 8.25 7.50 14.57
C ILE A 12 8.28 6.16 13.85
N GLY A 13 9.41 5.44 13.91
CA GLY A 13 9.54 4.11 13.34
C GLY A 13 8.52 3.12 13.92
N GLY A 14 8.46 3.03 15.26
CA GLY A 14 7.50 2.16 15.94
C GLY A 14 6.04 2.52 15.64
N LEU A 15 5.71 3.81 15.61
CA LEU A 15 4.37 4.26 15.22
C LEU A 15 4.04 3.89 13.77
N THR A 16 5.01 4.02 12.87
CA THR A 16 4.84 3.66 11.45
C THR A 16 4.53 2.18 11.28
N GLU A 17 5.23 1.30 11.99
CA GLU A 17 4.95 -0.14 11.96
C GLU A 17 3.53 -0.46 12.43
N VAL A 18 3.08 0.17 13.52
CA VAL A 18 1.71 -0.01 14.03
C VAL A 18 0.69 0.46 13.01
N LEU A 19 0.90 1.62 12.39
CA LEU A 19 -0.01 2.15 11.37
C LEU A 19 -0.05 1.28 10.11
N ILE A 20 1.09 0.75 9.66
CA ILE A 20 1.14 -0.18 8.52
C ILE A 20 0.35 -1.46 8.84
N GLY A 21 0.54 -2.02 10.04
CA GLY A 21 -0.22 -3.18 10.50
C GLY A 21 -1.73 -2.92 10.53
N ALA A 22 -2.13 -1.75 11.04
CA ALA A 22 -3.52 -1.33 11.08
C ALA A 22 -4.12 -1.19 9.67
N ILE A 23 -3.41 -0.56 8.72
CA ILE A 23 -3.85 -0.43 7.32
C ILE A 23 -4.05 -1.82 6.70
N GLY A 24 -3.10 -2.75 6.90
CA GLY A 24 -3.23 -4.11 6.40
C GLY A 24 -4.49 -4.81 6.91
N LEU A 25 -4.79 -4.66 8.21
CA LEU A 25 -6.00 -5.20 8.82
C LEU A 25 -7.28 -4.58 8.24
N LEU A 26 -7.29 -3.25 8.06
CA LEU A 26 -8.42 -2.52 7.46
C LEU A 26 -8.67 -2.91 6.00
N VAL A 27 -7.62 -3.20 5.22
CA VAL A 27 -7.75 -3.75 3.87
C VAL A 27 -8.49 -5.08 3.90
N VAL A 28 -8.14 -6.00 4.82
CA VAL A 28 -8.83 -7.28 4.96
C VAL A 28 -10.30 -7.09 5.32
N VAL A 29 -10.60 -6.18 6.25
CA VAL A 29 -11.99 -5.84 6.62
C VAL A 29 -12.77 -5.34 5.40
N GLN A 30 -12.21 -4.42 4.61
CA GLN A 30 -12.89 -3.89 3.43
C GLN A 30 -13.09 -4.97 2.34
N VAL A 31 -12.17 -5.92 2.20
CA VAL A 31 -12.34 -7.05 1.26
C VAL A 31 -13.51 -7.94 1.68
N VAL A 32 -13.66 -8.21 2.98
CA VAL A 32 -14.70 -9.12 3.48
C VAL A 32 -16.07 -8.45 3.56
N PHE A 33 -16.12 -7.19 4.02
CA PHE A 33 -17.36 -6.50 4.35
C PHE A 33 -17.73 -5.40 3.34
N GLY A 34 -16.86 -5.11 2.36
CA GLY A 34 -17.00 -3.97 1.47
C GLY A 34 -16.65 -2.64 2.14
N ALA A 35 -16.61 -1.57 1.34
CA ALA A 35 -16.67 -0.21 1.89
C ALA A 35 -18.15 0.10 2.18
N GLY A 36 -18.54 0.10 3.45
CA GLY A 36 -19.91 0.50 3.83
C GLY A 36 -20.26 1.90 3.30
N GLU A 37 -21.53 2.23 3.18
CA GLU A 37 -21.96 3.57 2.76
C GLU A 37 -21.40 4.64 3.71
N GLY A 38 -20.54 5.53 3.19
CA GLY A 38 -19.85 6.56 3.97
C GLY A 38 -18.59 6.08 4.72
N GLY A 39 -18.18 4.83 4.54
CA GLY A 39 -16.92 4.29 5.05
C GLY A 39 -15.71 4.83 4.29
N ILE A 40 -14.53 4.75 4.93
CA ILE A 40 -13.27 5.10 4.28
C ILE A 40 -12.95 4.01 3.25
N ASP A 41 -12.87 4.38 1.97
CA ASP A 41 -12.42 3.48 0.90
C ASP A 41 -10.89 3.34 0.92
N ILE A 42 -10.38 2.44 1.76
CA ILE A 42 -8.94 2.20 1.93
C ILE A 42 -8.32 1.70 0.63
N ILE A 43 -8.95 0.73 -0.03
CA ILE A 43 -8.45 0.16 -1.29
C ILE A 43 -8.46 1.20 -2.40
N GLY A 44 -9.54 1.99 -2.53
CA GLY A 44 -9.64 3.11 -3.47
C GLY A 44 -8.56 4.17 -3.23
N ASN A 45 -8.31 4.53 -1.97
CA ASN A 45 -7.26 5.48 -1.62
C ASN A 45 -5.86 4.96 -2.00
N ILE A 46 -5.53 3.70 -1.67
CA ILE A 46 -4.24 3.08 -2.03
C ILE A 46 -4.09 3.02 -3.56
N THR A 47 -5.11 2.54 -4.26
CA THR A 47 -5.07 2.44 -5.73
C THR A 47 -4.97 3.80 -6.40
N GLY A 48 -5.62 4.84 -5.87
CA GLY A 48 -5.51 6.22 -6.35
C GLY A 48 -4.08 6.77 -6.25
N VAL A 49 -3.41 6.56 -5.12
CA VAL A 49 -2.00 6.91 -4.95
C VAL A 49 -1.12 6.16 -5.96
N VAL A 50 -1.31 4.84 -6.08
CA VAL A 50 -0.55 4.02 -7.03
C VAL A 50 -0.77 4.50 -8.47
N ASN A 51 -2.00 4.77 -8.88
CA ASN A 51 -2.32 5.27 -10.22
C ASN A 51 -1.61 6.59 -10.55
N THR A 52 -1.33 7.43 -9.56
CA THR A 52 -0.56 8.67 -9.74
C THR A 52 0.89 8.38 -10.14
N PHE A 53 1.49 7.29 -9.64
CA PHE A 53 2.85 6.88 -10.00
C PHE A 53 2.95 6.22 -11.38
N ILE A 54 1.91 5.49 -11.81
CA ILE A 54 1.94 4.76 -13.09
C ILE A 54 1.62 5.68 -14.28
N GLY A 55 0.90 6.77 -14.04
CA GLY A 55 0.56 7.76 -15.07
C GLY A 55 -0.78 7.50 -15.75
N ALA A 56 -1.33 8.55 -16.37
CA ALA A 56 -2.66 8.52 -16.98
C ALA A 56 -2.73 7.50 -18.14
N GLY A 57 -3.72 6.62 -18.09
CA GLY A 57 -3.96 5.58 -19.11
C GLY A 57 -3.30 4.22 -18.82
N ALA A 58 -2.47 4.13 -17.79
CA ALA A 58 -1.96 2.86 -17.30
C ALA A 58 -2.83 2.31 -16.16
N SER A 59 -2.94 0.98 -16.05
CA SER A 59 -3.72 0.32 -15.00
C SER A 59 -2.83 -0.57 -14.14
N LEU A 60 -3.22 -0.84 -12.89
CA LEU A 60 -2.55 -1.88 -12.10
C LEU A 60 -2.50 -3.23 -12.84
N ALA A 61 -3.51 -3.53 -13.65
CA ALA A 61 -3.53 -4.75 -14.45
C ALA A 61 -2.40 -4.81 -15.49
N SER A 62 -1.97 -3.68 -16.08
CA SER A 62 -0.83 -3.69 -17.01
C SER A 62 0.50 -3.92 -16.30
N LEU A 63 0.65 -3.46 -15.04
CA LEU A 63 1.82 -3.81 -14.22
C LEU A 63 1.84 -5.29 -13.83
N VAL A 64 0.69 -5.84 -13.43
CA VAL A 64 0.57 -7.26 -13.09
C VAL A 64 0.87 -8.12 -14.33
N ALA A 65 0.36 -7.74 -15.50
CA ALA A 65 0.65 -8.42 -16.76
C ALA A 65 2.16 -8.41 -17.08
N LEU A 66 2.84 -7.27 -16.89
CA LEU A 66 4.29 -7.18 -17.08
C LEU A 66 5.06 -8.07 -16.08
N MET A 67 4.64 -8.09 -14.81
CA MET A 67 5.25 -8.95 -13.79
C MET A 67 5.09 -10.45 -14.12
N ILE A 68 3.94 -10.86 -14.67
CA ILE A 68 3.73 -12.23 -15.15
C ILE A 68 4.68 -12.53 -16.31
N VAL A 69 4.77 -11.64 -17.30
CA VAL A 69 5.67 -11.80 -18.46
C VAL A 69 7.12 -11.91 -18.01
N LEU A 70 7.57 -11.03 -17.11
CA LEU A 70 8.91 -11.08 -16.53
C LEU A 70 9.13 -12.37 -15.73
N GLY A 71 8.15 -12.83 -14.96
CA GLY A 71 8.20 -14.09 -14.22
C GLY A 71 8.33 -15.32 -15.12
N VAL A 72 7.65 -15.32 -16.27
CA VAL A 72 7.78 -16.38 -17.29
C VAL A 72 9.14 -16.31 -17.99
N LEU A 73 9.61 -15.13 -18.40
CA LEU A 73 10.92 -14.95 -19.03
C LEU A 73 12.08 -15.27 -18.08
N SER A 74 11.90 -15.05 -16.77
CA SER A 74 12.92 -15.33 -15.75
C SER A 74 12.98 -16.80 -15.35
N ARG A 75 12.03 -17.63 -15.78
CA ARG A 75 12.17 -19.08 -15.68
C ARG A 75 13.15 -19.56 -16.75
N LYS A 76 14.35 -19.95 -16.30
CA LYS A 76 15.19 -20.92 -17.01
C LYS A 76 14.56 -22.30 -16.96
#